data_AF-A0A7K3L567-F1
#
_entry.id   AF-A0A7K3L567-F1
#
_cell.length_a   1.000
_cell.length_b   1.000
_cell.length_c   1.000
_cell.angle_alpha   90.00
_cell.angle_beta   90.00
_cell.angle_gamma   90.00
#
_symmetry.space_group_name_H-M   'P 1'
#
loop_
_entity.id
_entity.type
_entity.pdbx_description
1 polymer ?
#
loop_
_entity_poly.entity_id
_entity_poly.type
_entity_poly.pdbx_seq_one_letter_code
_entity_poly.pdbx_strand_id
1 'polypeptide(L)' 'MPDCYICLPTCDNCRPKMVTCPACGRPTLIDLERCPLCHEAIPEEARDEAWAAWHAARAAEG' A
#
# COMPACT_ATOMS: atom_id res chain seq x y z
N MET A 1 5.31 -2.03 22.51
CA MET A 1 4.60 -1.62 21.27
C MET A 1 3.13 -1.92 21.52
N PRO A 2 2.20 -0.96 21.38
CA PRO A 2 0.80 -1.28 21.62
C PRO A 2 0.38 -2.37 20.64
N ASP A 3 -0.10 -3.49 21.17
CA ASP A 3 -0.56 -4.62 20.38
C ASP A 3 -1.62 -4.13 19.39
N CYS A 4 -1.32 -4.27 18.10
CA CYS A 4 -2.26 -3.92 17.05
C CYS A 4 -3.41 -4.95 17.09
N TYR A 5 -4.47 -4.64 17.84
CA TYR A 5 -5.61 -5.55 18.03
C TYR A 5 -6.46 -5.71 16.76
N ILE A 6 -6.40 -4.76 15.83
CA ILE A 6 -7.14 -4.79 14.56
C ILE A 6 -6.36 -4.10 13.43
N CYS A 7 -6.39 -4.72 12.24
CA CYS A 7 -5.81 -4.13 11.03
C CYS A 7 -6.77 -3.11 10.42
N LEU A 8 -6.67 -1.84 10.85
CA LEU A 8 -7.46 -0.77 10.25
C LEU A 8 -6.94 -0.43 8.84
N PRO A 9 -7.83 -0.11 7.88
CA PRO A 9 -7.43 0.36 6.54
C PRO A 9 -6.63 1.67 6.57
N THR A 10 -6.81 2.46 7.63
CA THR A 10 -6.10 3.73 7.85
C THR A 10 -4.80 3.57 8.66
N CYS A 11 -4.48 2.37 9.13
CA CYS A 11 -3.27 2.11 9.89
C CYS A 11 -2.12 1.75 8.95
N ASP A 12 -1.07 2.58 8.97
CA ASP A 12 0.18 2.39 8.25
C ASP A 12 1.30 1.88 9.17
N ASN A 13 0.98 1.38 10.38
CA ASN A 13 2.00 1.08 11.38
C ASN A 13 2.88 -0.14 11.08
N CYS A 14 2.32 -1.16 10.44
CA CYS A 14 2.99 -2.44 10.21
C CYS A 14 3.28 -2.74 8.73
N ARG A 15 2.53 -2.12 7.82
CA ARG A 15 2.64 -2.35 6.37
C ARG A 15 1.96 -1.21 5.59
N PRO A 16 2.33 -0.97 4.32
CA PRO A 16 1.52 -0.17 3.42
C PRO A 16 0.12 -0.79 3.27
N LYS A 17 -0.91 0.05 3.27
CA LYS A 17 -2.30 -0.35 2.95
C LYS A 17 -2.70 0.03 1.54
N MET A 18 -2.04 1.05 1.00
CA MET A 18 -2.35 1.66 -0.28
C MET A 18 -1.21 1.44 -1.26
N VAL A 19 -1.56 1.23 -2.52
CA VAL A 19 -0.69 1.21 -3.68
C VAL A 19 -1.25 2.15 -4.73
N THR A 20 -0.39 2.82 -5.49
CA THR A 20 -0.83 3.64 -6.63
C THR A 20 -1.01 2.74 -7.84
N CYS A 21 -2.19 2.73 -8.44
CA CYS A 21 -2.43 1.95 -9.65
C CYS A 21 -1.59 2.53 -10.81
N PRO A 22 -0.72 1.73 -11.46
CA PRO A 22 0.15 2.24 -12.52
C PRO A 22 -0.62 2.61 -13.80
N ALA A 23 -1.83 2.06 -13.99
CA ALA A 23 -2.64 2.31 -15.18
C ALA A 23 -3.46 3.60 -15.12
N CYS A 24 -4.06 3.90 -13.95
CA CYS A 24 -4.92 5.08 -13.79
C CYS A 24 -4.37 6.13 -12.82
N GLY A 25 -3.25 5.86 -12.16
CA GLY A 25 -2.60 6.76 -11.19
C GLY A 25 -3.36 6.95 -9.88
N ARG A 26 -4.46 6.22 -9.66
CA ARG A 26 -5.29 6.38 -8.45
C ARG A 26 -4.80 5.45 -7.33
N PRO A 27 -4.87 5.90 -6.07
CA PRO A 27 -4.54 5.06 -4.93
C PRO A 27 -5.63 3.99 -4.75
N THR A 28 -5.19 2.75 -4.51
CA THR A 28 -6.05 1.60 -4.26
C THR A 28 -5.45 0.70 -3.17
N LEU A 29 -6.19 -0.32 -2.75
CA LEU A 29 -5.72 -1.24 -1.71
C LEU A 29 -4.66 -2.19 -2.29
N ILE A 30 -3.54 -2.33 -1.57
CA ILE A 30 -2.40 -3.18 -2.01
C ILE A 30 -2.77 -4.67 -2.09
N ASP A 31 -3.74 -5.11 -1.29
CA ASP A 31 -4.21 -6.50 -1.26
C ASP A 31 -5.08 -6.87 -2.49
N LEU A 32 -5.47 -5.89 -3.33
CA LEU A 32 -6.28 -6.16 -4.52
C LEU A 32 -5.40 -6.60 -5.70
N GLU A 33 -5.84 -7.63 -6.41
CA GLU A 33 -5.22 -8.08 -7.67
C GLU A 33 -5.46 -7.10 -8.82
N ARG A 34 -6.56 -6.34 -8.78
CA ARG A 34 -6.95 -5.41 -9.83
C ARG A 34 -7.44 -4.09 -9.23
N CYS A 35 -7.22 -3.01 -9.96
CA CYS A 35 -7.75 -1.71 -9.59
C CYS A 35 -9.29 -1.73 -9.65
N PRO A 36 -10.03 -1.34 -8.60
CA PRO A 36 -11.48 -1.32 -8.60
C PRO A 36 -12.06 -0.18 -9.47
N LEU A 37 -11.21 0.70 -10.01
CA LEU A 37 -11.63 1.86 -10.81
C LEU A 37 -11.40 1.64 -12.31
N CYS A 38 -10.19 1.21 -12.70
CA CYS A 38 -9.89 0.92 -14.11
C CYS A 38 -9.89 -0.57 -14.45
N HIS A 39 -10.04 -1.46 -13.46
CA HIS A 39 -10.02 -2.92 -13.61
C HIS A 39 -8.72 -3.53 -14.14
N GLU A 40 -7.68 -2.71 -14.32
CA GLU A 40 -6.35 -3.18 -14.70
C GLU A 40 -5.68 -3.96 -13.56
N ALA A 41 -4.85 -4.93 -13.90
CA ALA A 41 -4.07 -5.67 -12.91
C ALA A 41 -3.11 -4.75 -12.15
N ILE A 42 -2.97 -4.99 -10.85
CA ILE A 42 -1.92 -4.37 -10.02
C ILE A 42 -0.69 -5.29 -10.11
N PRO A 43 0.35 -4.92 -10.86
CA PRO A 43 1.56 -5.74 -10.97
C PRO A 43 2.27 -5.80 -9.61
N GLU A 44 3.04 -6.86 -9.41
CA GLU A 44 3.84 -7.05 -8.20
C GLU A 44 4.83 -5.90 -8.00
N GLU A 45 5.44 -5.41 -9.08
CA GLU A 45 6.34 -4.24 -9.07
C GLU A 45 5.72 -3.02 -8.37
N ALA A 46 4.45 -2.69 -8.67
CA ALA A 46 3.77 -1.57 -8.03
C ALA A 46 3.57 -1.79 -6.51
N ARG A 47 3.37 -3.05 -6.10
CA ARG A 47 3.26 -3.41 -4.67
C ARG A 47 4.62 -3.28 -3.98
N ASP A 48 5.68 -3.74 -4.62
CA ASP A 48 7.05 -3.60 -4.11
C ASP A 48 7.45 -2.14 -3.96
N GLU A 49 7.10 -1.28 -4.93
CA GLU A 49 7.30 0.17 -4.84
C GLU A 49 6.55 0.78 -3.65
N ALA A 50 5.31 0.35 -3.39
CA ALA A 50 4.56 0.81 -2.22
C ALA A 50 5.20 0.37 -0.89
N TRP A 51 5.75 -0.85 -0.83
CA TRP A 51 6.52 -1.32 0.32
C TRP A 51 7.83 -0.54 0.50
N ALA A 52 8.57 -0.31 -0.57
CA ALA A 52 9.80 0.48 -0.53
C ALA A 52 9.54 1.92 -0.07
N ALA A 53 8.49 2.57 -0.60
CA ALA A 53 8.08 3.91 -0.21
C ALA A 53 7.68 3.97 1.28
N TRP A 54 6.95 2.96 1.76
CA TRP A 54 6.57 2.85 3.17
C TRP A 54 7.78 2.70 4.09
N HIS A 55 8.72 1.81 3.75
CA HIS A 55 9.96 1.64 4.50
C HIS A 55 10.82 2.91 4.50
N ALA A 56 10.91 3.60 3.36
CA ALA A 56 11.64 4.85 3.25
C ALA A 56 11.02 5.96 4.12
N ALA A 57 9.70 6.09 4.12
CA ALA A 57 9.00 7.03 5.00
C ALA A 57 9.29 6.73 6.48
N ARG A 58 9.19 5.46 6.89
CA ARG A 58 9.48 5.04 8.27
C ARG A 58 10.93 5.23 8.69
N ALA A 59 11.87 5.05 7.76
CA ALA A 59 13.28 5.31 8.01
C ALA A 59 13.58 6.82 8.17
N ALA A 60 12.83 7.68 7.48
CA ALA A 60 12.96 9.14 7.59
C ALA A 60 12.31 9.71 8.87
N GLU A 61 11.36 8.99 9.48
CA GLU A 61 10.73 9.35 10.76
C GLU A 61 11.56 8.96 11.99
N GLY A 62 12.68 8.24 11.80
CA GLY A 62 13.59 7.75 12.84
C GLY A 62 14.75 8.68 13.19
#